data_AF-A0A6I3P4L7-F1
#
_entry.id   AF-A0A6I3P4L7-F1
#
_cell.length_a   1.000
_cell.length_b   1.000
_cell.length_c   1.000
_cell.angle_alpha   90.00
_cell.angle_beta   90.00
_cell.angle_gamma   90.00
#
_symmetry.space_group_name_H-M   'P 1'
#
loop_
_entity.id
_entity.type
_entity.pdbx_description
1 polymer ?
#
loop_
_entity_poly.entity_id
_entity_poly.type
_entity_poly.pdbx_seq_one_letter_code
_entity_poly.pdbx_strand_id
1 'polypeptide(L)'
;MKDDTVYGGYKEDWDRKQYYKSAVNEELSSVLLSKKITTDEIKKSNYQITGSPKRFVDEKLMKEEYPPEFEAIYLNKKLQFTKVCITYNKEFRPTKIEWYYKGEEGLKWYTWRTYSYPFKNKSDFDKRLDEEIEDIKAIQEENKGD
;
A
#
# COMPACT_ATOMS: atom_id res chain seq x y z
N MET A 1 -4.99 8.77 -12.26
CA MET A 1 -4.57 10.13 -12.67
C MET A 1 -3.81 10.01 -13.99
N LYS A 2 -4.10 10.85 -14.97
CA LYS A 2 -3.41 10.89 -16.27
C LYS A 2 -3.38 12.33 -16.77
N ASP A 3 -2.26 12.77 -17.33
CA ASP A 3 -2.09 14.10 -17.96
C ASP A 3 -2.63 15.28 -17.10
N ASP A 4 -2.18 15.35 -15.85
CA ASP A 4 -2.54 16.38 -14.85
C ASP A 4 -3.99 16.35 -14.39
N THR A 5 -4.77 15.36 -14.85
CA THR A 5 -6.18 15.19 -14.52
C THR A 5 -6.39 14.02 -13.56
N VAL A 6 -7.22 14.27 -12.53
CA VAL A 6 -7.74 13.24 -11.64
C VAL A 6 -9.10 12.80 -12.18
N TYR A 7 -9.28 11.49 -12.37
CA TYR A 7 -10.52 10.88 -12.82
C TYR A 7 -11.09 10.03 -11.68
N GLY A 8 -12.42 10.10 -11.47
CA GLY A 8 -13.10 9.29 -10.44
C GLY A 8 -12.69 9.59 -9.00
N GLY A 9 -12.15 10.77 -8.71
CA GLY A 9 -11.74 11.16 -7.37
C GLY A 9 -12.94 11.39 -6.43
N TYR A 10 -12.82 10.95 -5.17
CA TYR A 10 -13.86 11.13 -4.14
C TYR A 10 -14.01 12.58 -3.63
N LYS A 11 -13.00 13.42 -3.85
CA LYS A 11 -12.93 14.82 -3.39
C LYS A 11 -12.57 15.75 -4.54
N GLU A 12 -13.53 16.53 -4.99
CA GLU A 12 -13.38 17.43 -6.14
C GLU A 12 -12.36 18.56 -5.90
N ASP A 13 -12.10 18.91 -4.64
CA ASP A 13 -11.21 20.00 -4.22
C ASP A 13 -9.74 19.59 -4.08
N TRP A 14 -9.42 18.29 -4.19
CA TRP A 14 -8.07 17.79 -4.01
C TRP A 14 -7.25 17.85 -5.30
N ASP A 15 -6.06 18.43 -5.20
CA ASP A 15 -5.09 18.40 -6.28
C ASP A 15 -4.39 17.04 -6.41
N ARG A 16 -3.68 16.84 -7.52
CA ARG A 16 -2.91 15.62 -7.79
C ARG A 16 -1.95 15.24 -6.64
N LYS A 17 -1.26 16.23 -6.06
CA LYS A 17 -0.26 15.97 -5.02
C LYS A 17 -0.95 15.49 -3.75
N GLN A 18 -2.11 16.03 -3.42
CA GLN A 18 -2.92 15.60 -2.28
C GLN A 18 -3.40 14.16 -2.48
N TYR A 19 -3.94 13.82 -3.64
CA TYR A 19 -4.32 12.45 -3.96
C TYR A 19 -3.13 11.49 -3.92
N TYR A 20 -2.00 11.86 -4.51
CA TYR A 20 -0.79 11.03 -4.48
C TYR A 20 -0.30 10.81 -3.05
N LYS A 21 -0.27 11.87 -2.23
CA LYS A 21 0.16 11.78 -0.84
C LYS A 21 -0.78 10.90 -0.01
N SER A 22 -2.09 11.03 -0.18
CA SER A 22 -3.08 10.18 0.47
C SER A 22 -2.91 8.71 0.05
N ALA A 23 -2.79 8.41 -1.25
CA ALA A 23 -2.53 7.05 -1.72
C ALA A 23 -1.21 6.48 -1.17
N VAL A 24 -0.14 7.28 -1.12
CA VAL A 24 1.13 6.87 -0.53
C VAL A 24 1.00 6.60 0.97
N ASN A 25 0.24 7.41 1.70
CA ASN A 25 0.12 7.28 3.15
C ASN A 25 -0.88 6.19 3.58
N GLU A 26 -1.93 5.97 2.79
CA GLU A 26 -3.04 5.07 3.12
C GLU A 26 -2.95 3.72 2.42
N GLU A 27 -2.39 3.66 1.21
CA GLU A 27 -2.36 2.42 0.42
C GLU A 27 -0.96 1.80 0.34
N LEU A 28 0.09 2.63 0.35
CA LEU A 28 1.47 2.15 0.35
C LEU A 28 2.00 2.04 1.77
N SER A 29 2.36 0.81 2.18
CA SER A 29 3.13 0.62 3.40
C SER A 29 4.55 1.12 3.18
N SER A 30 5.16 1.77 4.18
CA SER A 30 6.60 2.02 4.21
C SER A 30 7.42 0.73 4.00
N VAL A 31 6.87 -0.44 4.34
CA VAL A 31 7.42 -1.76 4.05
C VAL A 31 7.66 -1.95 2.54
N LEU A 32 6.76 -1.45 1.68
CA LEU A 32 6.94 -1.48 0.23
C LEU A 32 8.03 -0.51 -0.24
N LEU A 33 8.21 0.60 0.47
CA LEU A 33 9.15 1.68 0.13
C LEU A 33 10.54 1.46 0.74
N SER A 34 10.64 0.59 1.74
CA SER A 34 11.83 0.34 2.53
C SER A 34 12.83 -0.53 1.77
N LYS A 35 14.01 0.03 1.50
CA LYS A 35 15.16 -0.70 0.92
C LYS A 35 15.94 -1.53 1.95
N LYS A 36 15.41 -1.71 3.16
CA LYS A 36 16.12 -2.37 4.28
C LYS A 36 16.26 -3.89 4.09
N ILE A 37 15.46 -4.48 3.21
CA ILE A 37 15.41 -5.92 2.96
C ILE A 37 16.06 -6.21 1.61
N THR A 38 17.06 -7.10 1.61
CA THR A 38 17.77 -7.48 0.38
C THR A 38 17.11 -8.70 -0.27
N THR A 39 17.30 -8.84 -1.58
CA THR A 39 16.82 -10.01 -2.34
C THR A 39 17.44 -11.32 -1.83
N ASP A 40 18.69 -11.29 -1.38
CA ASP A 40 19.37 -12.45 -0.79
C ASP A 40 18.74 -12.86 0.55
N GLU A 41 18.34 -11.90 1.37
CA GLU A 41 17.60 -12.20 2.59
C GLU A 41 16.26 -12.86 2.26
N ILE A 42 15.51 -12.31 1.30
CA ILE A 42 14.23 -12.86 0.85
C ILE A 42 14.40 -14.31 0.38
N LYS A 43 15.46 -14.62 -0.39
CA LYS A 43 15.74 -16.00 -0.83
C LYS A 43 16.04 -16.92 0.34
N LYS A 44 16.92 -16.51 1.25
CA LYS A 44 17.33 -17.31 2.42
C LYS A 44 16.18 -17.58 3.37
N SER A 45 15.19 -16.70 3.41
CA SER A 45 14.01 -16.83 4.25
C SER A 45 12.84 -17.53 3.55
N ASN A 46 13.08 -18.18 2.40
CA ASN A 46 12.04 -18.83 1.59
C ASN A 46 10.88 -17.88 1.24
N TYR A 47 11.22 -16.66 0.82
CA TYR A 47 10.28 -15.61 0.40
C TYR A 47 9.33 -15.12 1.49
N GLN A 48 9.60 -15.41 2.76
CA GLN A 48 8.86 -14.86 3.90
C GLN A 48 9.81 -14.30 4.94
N ILE A 49 9.68 -13.02 5.27
CA ILE A 49 10.51 -12.37 6.30
C ILE A 49 9.63 -12.03 7.48
N THR A 50 9.98 -12.59 8.63
CA THR A 50 9.34 -12.27 9.91
C THR A 50 10.32 -11.51 10.81
N GLY A 51 9.85 -10.46 11.47
CA GLY A 51 10.67 -9.65 12.36
C GLY A 51 9.84 -8.83 13.32
N SER A 52 10.51 -8.08 14.20
CA SER A 52 9.85 -7.10 15.04
C SER A 52 9.35 -5.92 14.18
N PRO A 53 8.24 -5.26 14.55
CA PRO A 53 7.75 -4.08 13.84
C PRO A 53 8.81 -3.00 13.61
N LYS A 54 9.64 -2.76 14.64
CA LYS A 54 10.73 -1.78 14.62
C LYS A 54 11.72 -1.99 13.47
N ARG A 55 11.89 -3.23 13.01
CA ARG A 55 12.76 -3.56 11.87
C ARG A 55 12.27 -2.91 10.58
N PHE A 56 10.96 -2.82 10.41
CA PHE A 56 10.33 -2.50 9.14
C PHE A 56 9.92 -1.04 9.03
N VAL A 57 9.61 -0.37 10.15
CA VAL A 57 9.23 1.05 10.16
C VAL A 57 10.35 1.96 9.66
N ASP A 58 9.98 3.05 8.99
CA ASP A 58 10.90 4.13 8.66
C ASP A 58 10.79 5.27 9.70
N GLU A 59 11.89 5.49 10.43
CA GLU A 59 11.97 6.52 11.47
C GLU A 59 11.80 7.94 10.92
N LYS A 60 12.07 8.16 9.64
CA LYS A 60 11.83 9.46 8.99
C LYS A 60 10.34 9.70 8.79
N LEU A 61 9.63 8.68 8.30
CA LEU A 61 8.19 8.76 8.01
C LEU A 61 7.36 8.87 9.30
N MET A 62 7.83 8.28 10.41
CA MET A 62 7.20 8.45 11.74
C MET A 62 7.13 9.89 12.25
N LYS A 63 7.96 10.79 11.70
CA LYS A 63 8.02 12.21 12.13
C LYS A 63 7.17 13.13 11.25
N GLU A 64 6.54 12.59 10.21
CA GLU A 64 5.65 13.38 9.38
C GLU A 64 4.38 13.75 10.15
N GLU A 65 3.77 14.89 9.79
CA GLU A 65 2.50 15.32 10.37
C GLU A 65 1.40 14.25 10.21
N TYR A 66 1.45 13.54 9.09
CA TYR A 66 0.58 12.42 8.76
C TYR A 66 1.44 11.23 8.33
N PRO A 67 1.94 10.41 9.28
CA PRO A 67 2.75 9.24 8.96
C PRO A 67 1.92 8.22 8.17
N PRO A 68 2.55 7.41 7.30
CA PRO A 68 1.86 6.30 6.65
C PRO A 68 1.23 5.34 7.66
N GLU A 69 0.19 4.61 7.25
CA GLU A 69 -0.62 3.79 8.13
C GLU A 69 0.21 2.79 8.96
N PHE A 70 1.26 2.21 8.37
CA PHE A 70 2.15 1.27 9.07
C PHE A 70 2.89 1.93 10.25
N GLU A 71 3.50 3.10 10.03
CA GLU A 71 4.13 3.91 11.08
C GLU A 71 3.11 4.41 12.11
N ALA A 72 1.95 4.87 11.66
CA ALA A 72 0.88 5.35 12.53
C ALA A 72 0.43 4.25 13.50
N ILE A 73 0.27 3.02 13.00
CA ILE A 73 -0.14 1.87 13.80
C ILE A 73 0.98 1.42 14.74
N TYR A 74 2.24 1.46 14.30
CA TYR A 74 3.38 1.21 15.18
C TYR A 74 3.49 2.22 16.34
N LEU A 75 3.21 3.51 16.07
CA LEU A 75 3.19 4.56 17.09
C LEU A 75 2.00 4.42 18.05
N ASN A 76 0.92 3.77 17.62
CA ASN A 76 -0.26 3.56 18.43
C ASN A 76 0.00 2.47 19.51
N LYS A 77 0.31 2.93 20.72
CA LYS A 77 0.60 2.07 21.89
C LYS A 77 -0.53 1.10 22.27
N LYS A 78 -1.77 1.30 21.79
CA LYS A 78 -2.90 0.37 22.01
C LYS A 78 -2.85 -0.83 21.07
N LEU A 79 -2.30 -0.66 19.86
CA LEU A 79 -2.15 -1.71 18.87
C LEU A 79 -0.75 -2.32 19.00
N GLN A 80 -0.55 -3.14 20.04
CA GLN A 80 0.75 -3.77 20.28
C GLN A 80 0.90 -5.05 19.47
N PHE A 81 1.30 -4.91 18.20
CA PHE A 81 1.77 -6.03 17.41
C PHE A 81 3.23 -6.35 17.77
N THR A 82 3.51 -7.64 17.90
CA THR A 82 4.80 -8.16 18.40
C THR A 82 5.69 -8.67 17.27
N LYS A 83 5.09 -9.06 16.15
CA LYS A 83 5.80 -9.48 14.94
C LYS A 83 5.07 -8.99 13.69
N VAL A 84 5.82 -8.81 12.62
CA VAL A 84 5.33 -8.57 11.27
C VAL A 84 5.92 -9.65 10.37
N CYS A 85 5.10 -10.20 9.48
CA CYS A 85 5.51 -11.12 8.43
C CYS A 85 5.22 -10.47 7.08
N ILE A 86 6.20 -10.51 6.18
CA ILE A 86 6.06 -10.02 4.81
C ILE A 86 6.33 -11.20 3.89
N THR A 87 5.35 -11.51 3.03
CA THR A 87 5.50 -12.52 1.98
C THR A 87 5.87 -11.84 0.67
N TYR A 88 6.76 -12.46 -0.09
CA TYR A 88 7.24 -11.97 -1.38
C TYR A 88 6.90 -12.95 -2.51
N ASN A 89 6.74 -12.43 -3.72
CA ASN A 89 6.71 -13.26 -4.93
C ASN A 89 8.14 -13.60 -5.41
N LYS A 90 8.25 -14.41 -6.47
CA LYS A 90 9.54 -14.81 -7.07
C LYS A 90 10.32 -13.63 -7.68
N GLU A 91 9.67 -12.50 -7.91
CA GLU A 91 10.28 -11.25 -8.39
C GLU A 91 10.71 -10.33 -7.24
N PHE A 92 10.69 -10.83 -5.99
CA PHE A 92 11.08 -10.09 -4.78
C PHE A 92 10.17 -8.89 -4.47
N ARG A 93 8.93 -8.90 -4.96
CA ARG A 93 7.92 -7.89 -4.64
C ARG A 93 7.05 -8.37 -3.47
N PRO A 94 6.79 -7.55 -2.45
CA PRO A 94 5.89 -7.91 -1.36
C PRO A 94 4.47 -8.19 -1.86
N THR A 95 3.86 -9.30 -1.46
CA THR A 95 2.48 -9.66 -1.85
C THR A 95 1.53 -9.69 -0.67
N LYS A 96 2.03 -9.78 0.55
CA LYS A 96 1.21 -9.84 1.75
C LYS A 96 1.98 -9.32 2.96
N ILE A 97 1.30 -8.54 3.79
CA ILE A 97 1.81 -8.09 5.10
C ILE A 97 0.84 -8.56 6.18
N GLU A 98 1.38 -9.26 7.17
CA GLU A 98 0.64 -9.82 8.30
C GLU A 98 1.23 -9.31 9.62
N TRP A 99 0.36 -9.06 10.60
CA TRP A 99 0.74 -8.68 11.95
C TRP A 99 0.41 -9.77 12.93
N TYR A 100 1.31 -10.01 13.87
CA TYR A 100 1.07 -10.89 15.00
C TYR A 100 0.79 -10.04 16.24
N TYR A 101 -0.45 -9.99 16.69
CA TYR A 101 -0.85 -9.19 17.85
C TYR A 101 -1.89 -9.91 18.70
N LYS A 102 -2.05 -9.43 19.93
CA LYS A 102 -3.07 -9.93 20.85
C LYS A 102 -4.39 -9.22 20.53
N GLY A 103 -5.23 -9.89 19.75
CA GLY A 103 -6.63 -9.50 19.59
C GLY A 103 -7.47 -9.97 20.77
N GLU A 104 -8.79 -9.77 20.67
CA GLU A 104 -9.75 -10.21 21.70
C GLU A 104 -9.68 -11.72 21.95
N GLU A 105 -9.43 -12.50 20.90
CA GLU A 105 -9.33 -13.97 20.94
C GLU A 105 -7.92 -14.49 21.26
N GLY A 106 -6.97 -13.62 21.60
CA GLY A 106 -5.58 -13.98 21.89
C GLY A 106 -4.59 -13.63 20.77
N LEU A 107 -3.39 -14.23 20.85
CA LEU A 107 -2.30 -13.95 19.92
C LEU A 107 -2.51 -14.69 18.60
N LYS A 108 -2.74 -13.96 17.51
CA LYS A 108 -2.90 -14.53 16.16
C LYS A 108 -2.29 -13.65 15.08
N TRP A 109 -2.08 -14.26 13.92
CA TRP A 109 -1.73 -13.54 12.69
C TRP A 109 -2.98 -12.91 12.08
N TYR A 110 -2.88 -11.65 11.69
CA TYR A 110 -3.89 -10.91 10.98
C TYR A 110 -3.32 -10.41 9.66
N THR A 111 -4.04 -10.65 8.57
CA THR A 111 -3.66 -10.12 7.26
C THR A 111 -4.06 -8.64 7.20
N TRP A 112 -3.07 -7.76 7.14
CA TRP A 112 -3.32 -6.33 7.04
C TRP A 112 -3.51 -5.89 5.58
N ARG A 113 -2.56 -6.25 4.71
CA ARG A 113 -2.59 -5.87 3.29
C ARG A 113 -2.20 -7.03 2.40
N THR A 114 -2.80 -7.07 1.23
CA THR A 114 -2.38 -7.91 0.10
C THR A 114 -2.10 -7.03 -1.10
N TYR A 115 -1.09 -7.40 -1.87
CA TYR A 115 -0.67 -6.67 -3.05
C TYR A 115 -0.68 -7.61 -4.24
N SER A 116 -1.23 -7.11 -5.34
CA SER A 116 -1.22 -7.77 -6.64
C SER A 116 -0.44 -6.92 -7.63
N TYR A 117 0.20 -7.58 -8.59
CA TYR A 117 0.95 -6.94 -9.66
C TYR A 117 0.39 -7.44 -10.99
N PRO A 118 -0.85 -7.06 -11.35
CA PRO A 118 -1.54 -7.63 -12.51
C PRO A 118 -0.93 -7.16 -13.84
N PHE A 119 -0.27 -6.01 -13.84
CA PHE A 119 0.31 -5.42 -15.04
C PHE A 119 1.74 -5.89 -15.26
N LYS A 120 2.02 -6.39 -16.47
CA LYS A 120 3.36 -6.90 -16.83
C LYS A 120 4.37 -5.77 -17.05
N ASN A 121 3.90 -4.65 -17.58
CA ASN A 121 4.75 -3.50 -17.92
C ASN A 121 3.91 -2.21 -17.93
N LYS A 122 4.58 -1.07 -18.14
CA LYS A 122 3.94 0.24 -18.17
C LYS A 122 2.89 0.36 -19.29
N SER A 123 3.14 -0.19 -20.47
CA SER A 123 2.19 -0.10 -21.59
C SER A 123 0.89 -0.86 -21.30
N ASP A 124 0.96 -1.99 -20.61
CA ASP A 124 -0.19 -2.78 -20.17
C ASP A 124 -1.03 -2.01 -19.14
N PHE A 125 -0.36 -1.35 -18.18
CA PHE A 125 -0.99 -0.45 -17.23
C PHE A 125 -1.63 0.77 -17.92
N ASP A 126 -0.89 1.47 -18.79
CA ASP A 126 -1.36 2.67 -19.48
C ASP A 126 -2.60 2.35 -20.34
N LYS A 127 -2.60 1.19 -21.03
CA LYS A 127 -3.77 0.73 -21.79
C LYS A 127 -4.99 0.53 -20.89
N ARG A 128 -4.83 -0.16 -19.75
CA ARG A 128 -5.96 -0.37 -18.82
C ARG A 128 -6.43 0.96 -18.22
N LEU A 129 -5.52 1.86 -17.89
CA LEU A 129 -5.86 3.19 -17.39
C LEU A 129 -6.70 3.98 -18.41
N ASP A 130 -6.37 3.87 -19.69
CA ASP A 130 -7.12 4.55 -20.75
C ASP A 130 -8.53 4.00 -20.92
N GLU A 131 -8.69 2.68 -20.85
CA GLU A 131 -10.00 2.02 -20.84
C GLU A 131 -10.87 2.52 -19.66
N GLU A 132 -10.33 2.52 -18.44
CA GLU A 132 -11.06 2.97 -17.24
C GLU A 132 -11.44 4.46 -17.30
N ILE A 133 -10.58 5.31 -17.89
CA ILE A 133 -10.88 6.73 -18.07
C ILE A 133 -12.05 6.94 -19.04
N GLU A 134 -12.09 6.20 -20.14
CA GLU A 134 -13.20 6.26 -21.10
C GLU A 134 -14.51 5.78 -20.46
N ASP A 135 -14.48 4.70 -19.68
CA ASP A 135 -15.65 4.21 -18.94
C ASP A 135 -16.18 5.28 -17.95
N ILE A 136 -15.29 5.93 -17.20
CA ILE A 136 -15.68 7.03 -16.28
C ILE A 136 -16.34 8.18 -17.05
N LYS A 137 -15.79 8.58 -18.21
CA LYS A 137 -16.37 9.66 -19.02
C LYS A 137 -17.75 9.28 -19.55
N ALA A 138 -17.92 8.06 -20.04
CA ALA A 138 -19.21 7.57 -20.53
C ALA A 138 -20.29 7.61 -19.43
N ILE A 139 -19.96 7.15 -18.21
CA ILE A 139 -20.85 7.24 -17.04
C ILE A 139 -21.19 8.69 -16.71
N GLN A 140 -20.24 9.61 -16.80
CA GLN A 140 -20.49 11.04 -16.54
C GLN A 140 -21.37 11.69 -17.61
N GLU A 141 -21.27 11.27 -18.87
CA GLU A 141 -22.14 11.74 -19.95
C GLU A 141 -23.57 11.22 -19.78
N GLU A 142 -23.74 9.94 -19.43
CA GLU A 142 -25.04 9.34 -19.14
C GLU A 142 -25.75 10.07 -17.99
N ASN A 143 -25.03 10.34 -16.88
CA ASN A 143 -25.59 11.05 -15.72
C ASN A 143 -25.87 12.55 -15.94
N LYS A 144 -25.44 13.15 -17.05
CA LYS A 144 -25.75 14.55 -17.41
C LYS A 144 -27.01 14.69 -18.29
N GLY A 145 -27.56 13.57 -18.76
CA GLY A 145 -28.71 13.52 -19.66
C GLY A 145 -30.09 13.48 -18.97
N ASP A 146 -30.13 13.38 -17.64
CA ASP A 146 -31.31 13.50 -16.76
C ASP A 146 -31.37 14.89 -16.10
#